data_AF-A0A1G0FM43-F1
#
_entry.id   AF-A0A1G0FM43-F1
#
_cell.length_a   1.000
_cell.length_b   1.000
_cell.length_c   1.000
_cell.angle_alpha   90.00
_cell.angle_beta   90.00
_cell.angle_gamma   90.00
#
_symmetry.space_group_name_H-M   'P 1'
#
loop_
_entity.id
_entity.type
_entity.pdbx_description
1 polymer ?
#
loop_
_entity_poly.entity_id
_entity_poly.type
_entity_poly.pdbx_seq_one_letter_code
_entity_poly.pdbx_strand_id
1 'polypeptide(L)'
;MGRKPTQPAPDPAKDPAGFTVLRLRAGGTRQTIVAELEAAGVDRVQATNVVHEVIQQIRAIQEKERISANAIVRGLVAGIVAAFVGGAVWALIVVVSNYEIGVMATGIGLLAGFATVRFAGAKGLPLQVIAVGSALFGIVVGKYATFFWIVRGLVLEDYGTVAATQLMPWDTQLIQAFVEGLGDFASPYDLLWIVLAVVAAWRIPKALGFRLAEAA
;
A
#
# COMPACT_ATOMS: atom_id res chain seq x y z
N MET A 1 8.18 -11.24 -15.60
CA MET A 1 8.72 -10.61 -14.36
C MET A 1 10.24 -10.60 -14.43
N GLY A 2 10.85 -9.57 -15.02
CA GLY A 2 12.30 -9.44 -15.03
C GLY A 2 12.78 -9.13 -13.62
N ARG A 3 13.52 -10.06 -12.98
CA ARG A 3 14.40 -9.70 -11.87
C ARG A 3 15.23 -8.52 -12.38
N LYS A 4 15.19 -7.36 -11.70
CA LYS A 4 16.21 -6.33 -11.91
C LYS A 4 17.55 -7.06 -11.94
N PRO A 5 18.44 -6.80 -12.92
CA PRO A 5 19.78 -7.36 -12.87
C PRO A 5 20.30 -7.05 -11.48
N THR A 6 20.61 -8.09 -10.71
CA THR A 6 21.24 -7.93 -9.41
C THR A 6 22.47 -7.09 -9.69
N GLN A 7 22.47 -5.84 -9.20
CA GLN A 7 23.70 -5.08 -9.14
C GLN A 7 24.76 -6.04 -8.58
N PRO A 8 25.94 -6.15 -9.22
CA PRO A 8 27.01 -6.96 -8.66
C PRO A 8 27.16 -6.58 -7.20
N ALA A 9 27.31 -7.59 -6.33
CA ALA A 9 27.41 -7.35 -4.89
C ALA A 9 28.42 -6.20 -4.66
N PRO A 10 28.07 -5.19 -3.84
CA PRO A 10 28.94 -4.03 -3.65
C PRO A 10 30.34 -4.52 -3.30
N ASP A 11 31.33 -4.06 -4.04
CA ASP A 11 32.72 -4.42 -3.79
C ASP A 11 33.09 -3.92 -2.38
N PRO A 12 33.40 -4.81 -1.43
CA PRO A 12 33.64 -4.44 -0.05
C PRO A 12 34.75 -3.39 0.13
N ALA A 13 35.72 -3.33 -0.80
CA ALA A 13 36.80 -2.34 -0.75
C ALA A 13 36.38 -0.98 -1.33
N LYS A 14 35.44 -0.95 -2.28
CA LYS A 14 35.01 0.29 -2.96
C LYS A 14 33.73 0.90 -2.37
N ASP A 15 32.84 0.06 -1.85
CA ASP A 15 31.58 0.44 -1.20
C ASP A 15 31.36 -0.38 0.08
N PRO A 16 32.14 -0.11 1.14
CA PRO A 16 32.05 -0.84 2.41
C PRO A 16 30.69 -0.64 3.10
N ALA A 17 30.04 0.51 2.89
CA ALA A 17 28.72 0.80 3.44
C ALA A 17 27.62 -0.02 2.75
N GLY A 18 27.59 -0.04 1.42
CA GLY A 18 26.64 -0.85 0.65
C GLY A 18 26.82 -2.35 0.91
N PHE A 19 28.07 -2.81 1.05
CA PHE A 19 28.38 -4.18 1.46
C PHE A 19 27.83 -4.49 2.85
N THR A 20 28.06 -3.59 3.82
CA THR A 20 27.53 -3.73 5.19
C THR A 20 26.00 -3.84 5.20
N VAL A 21 25.30 -2.96 4.46
CA VAL A 21 23.84 -3.00 4.34
C VAL A 21 23.35 -4.33 3.76
N LEU A 22 24.03 -4.86 2.74
CA LEU A 22 23.71 -6.14 2.13
C LEU A 22 23.89 -7.30 3.12
N ARG A 23 25.01 -7.34 3.85
CA ARG A 23 25.30 -8.40 4.83
C ARG A 23 24.37 -8.34 6.03
N LEU A 24 24.02 -7.15 6.52
CA LEU A 24 23.00 -6.98 7.56
C LEU A 24 21.64 -7.50 7.11
N ARG A 25 21.25 -7.29 5.83
CA ARG A 25 20.02 -7.89 5.28
C ARG A 25 20.08 -9.41 5.21
N ALA A 26 21.25 -9.97 4.98
CA ALA A 26 21.48 -11.42 4.98
C ALA A 26 21.58 -12.02 6.40
N GLY A 27 21.53 -11.21 7.46
CA GLY A 27 21.61 -11.65 8.86
C GLY A 27 23.03 -11.76 9.41
N GLY A 28 24.03 -11.17 8.75
CA GLY A 28 25.41 -11.12 9.25
C GLY A 28 25.53 -10.31 10.55
N THR A 29 26.41 -10.73 11.46
CA THR A 29 26.67 -10.00 12.71
C THR A 29 27.74 -8.94 12.50
N ARG A 30 27.83 -7.95 13.41
CA ARG A 30 28.87 -6.91 13.37
C ARG A 30 30.27 -7.52 13.20
N GLN A 31 30.56 -8.59 13.93
CA GLN A 31 31.88 -9.24 13.91
C GLN A 31 32.18 -9.90 12.56
N THR A 32 31.21 -10.62 11.98
CA THR A 32 31.39 -11.28 10.68
C THR A 32 31.61 -10.26 9.57
N ILE A 33 30.86 -9.15 9.60
CA ILE A 33 30.95 -8.11 8.57
C ILE A 33 32.29 -7.38 8.63
N VAL A 34 32.79 -7.05 9.83
CA VAL A 34 34.11 -6.42 9.97
C VAL A 34 35.22 -7.35 9.45
N ALA A 35 35.16 -8.64 9.78
CA ALA A 35 36.14 -9.62 9.30
C ALA A 35 36.13 -9.76 7.75
N GLU A 36 34.95 -9.69 7.13
CA GLU A 36 34.81 -9.74 5.67
C GLU A 36 35.35 -8.47 4.98
N LEU A 37 35.17 -7.30 5.59
CA LEU A 37 35.75 -6.05 5.11
C LEU A 37 37.28 -6.05 5.23
N GLU A 38 37.81 -6.57 6.34
CA GLU A 38 39.26 -6.75 6.53
C GLU A 38 39.86 -7.70 5.48
N ALA A 39 39.21 -8.84 5.24
CA ALA A 39 39.64 -9.80 4.23
C ALA A 39 39.64 -9.21 2.80
N ALA A 40 38.79 -8.20 2.56
CA ALA A 40 38.74 -7.45 1.31
C ALA A 40 39.78 -6.30 1.22
N GLY A 41 40.59 -6.10 2.26
CA GLY A 41 41.64 -5.07 2.29
C GLY A 41 41.21 -3.73 2.88
N VAL A 42 40.05 -3.63 3.53
CA VAL A 42 39.65 -2.45 4.32
C VAL A 42 40.36 -2.47 5.66
N ASP A 43 40.92 -1.34 6.10
CA ASP A 43 41.54 -1.25 7.42
C ASP A 43 40.53 -1.57 8.54
N ARG A 44 40.97 -2.27 9.59
CA ARG A 44 40.13 -2.71 10.71
C ARG A 44 39.40 -1.57 11.42
N VAL A 45 40.07 -0.43 11.62
CA VAL A 45 39.46 0.75 12.25
C VAL A 45 38.41 1.33 11.33
N GLN A 46 38.73 1.44 10.04
CA GLN A 46 37.79 1.92 9.02
C GLN A 46 36.57 1.00 8.90
N ALA A 47 36.76 -0.32 8.85
CA ALA A 47 35.69 -1.31 8.78
C ALA A 47 34.77 -1.23 10.01
N THR A 48 35.36 -1.09 11.20
CA THR A 48 34.58 -0.95 12.44
C THR A 48 33.74 0.33 12.45
N ASN A 49 34.31 1.46 12.00
CA ASN A 49 33.60 2.74 11.93
C ASN A 49 32.44 2.70 10.94
N VAL A 50 32.66 2.18 9.72
CA VAL A 50 31.59 2.03 8.71
C VAL A 50 30.47 1.15 9.24
N VAL A 51 30.79 0.00 9.83
CA VAL A 51 29.76 -0.89 10.39
C VAL A 51 29.02 -0.23 11.54
N HIS A 52 29.70 0.55 12.39
CA HIS A 52 29.05 1.30 13.46
C HIS A 52 28.08 2.35 12.92
N GLU A 53 28.51 3.17 11.97
CA GLU A 53 27.69 4.23 11.35
C GLU A 53 26.47 3.65 10.65
N VAL A 54 26.63 2.59 9.86
CA VAL A 54 25.51 1.93 9.15
C VAL A 54 24.49 1.38 10.15
N ILE A 55 24.95 0.73 11.22
CA ILE A 55 24.05 0.21 12.27
C ILE A 55 23.30 1.36 12.96
N GLN A 56 23.98 2.46 13.30
CA GLN A 56 23.34 3.62 13.92
C GLN A 56 22.29 4.25 13.01
N GLN A 57 22.59 4.41 11.71
CA GLN A 57 21.64 4.93 10.72
C GLN A 57 20.42 4.00 10.57
N ILE A 58 20.64 2.68 10.51
CA ILE A 58 19.54 1.70 10.44
C ILE A 58 18.68 1.76 11.69
N ARG A 59 19.28 1.84 12.88
CA ARG A 59 18.54 1.97 14.15
C ARG A 59 17.70 3.25 14.18
N ALA A 60 18.26 4.38 13.77
CA ALA A 60 17.52 5.64 13.69
C ALA A 60 16.33 5.58 12.72
N ILE A 61 16.45 4.84 11.61
CA ILE A 61 15.33 4.60 10.69
C ILE A 61 14.30 3.65 11.32
N GLN A 62 14.72 2.57 11.97
CA GLN A 62 13.83 1.63 12.65
C GLN A 62 13.07 2.28 13.81
N GLU A 63 13.71 3.17 14.57
CA GLU A 63 13.07 3.90 15.66
C GLU A 63 11.99 4.84 15.13
N LYS A 64 12.22 5.50 13.98
CA LYS A 64 11.16 6.25 13.27
C LYS A 64 10.06 5.34 12.72
N GLU A 65 10.38 4.11 12.31
CA GLU A 65 9.41 3.12 11.84
C GLU A 65 8.72 2.36 12.99
N ARG A 66 9.02 2.66 14.26
CA ARG A 66 8.36 2.01 15.40
C ARG A 66 6.87 2.32 15.40
N ILE A 67 6.08 1.32 15.03
CA ILE A 67 4.63 1.42 14.98
C ILE A 67 4.09 1.54 16.41
N SER A 68 3.53 2.69 16.73
CA SER A 68 2.72 2.90 17.94
C SER A 68 1.24 2.65 17.65
N ALA A 69 0.44 2.37 18.70
CA ALA A 69 -1.02 2.25 18.56
C ALA A 69 -1.63 3.50 17.91
N ASN A 70 -1.18 4.69 18.30
CA ASN A 70 -1.61 5.95 17.70
C ASN A 70 -1.24 6.06 16.21
N ALA A 71 -0.12 5.49 15.78
CA ALA A 71 0.22 5.44 14.36
C ALA A 71 -0.73 4.52 13.58
N ILE A 72 -1.10 3.37 14.15
CA ILE A 72 -2.06 2.43 13.55
C ILE A 72 -3.41 3.12 13.36
N VAL A 73 -3.96 3.72 14.41
CA VAL A 73 -5.27 4.38 14.37
C VAL A 73 -5.28 5.52 13.36
N ARG A 74 -4.26 6.39 13.37
CA ARG A 74 -4.14 7.49 12.39
C ARG A 74 -4.04 6.98 10.96
N GLY A 75 -3.24 5.93 10.73
CA GLY A 75 -3.10 5.31 9.42
C GLY A 75 -4.40 4.68 8.91
N LEU A 76 -5.18 4.06 9.81
CA LEU A 76 -6.49 3.47 9.50
C LEU A 76 -7.50 4.54 9.11
N VAL A 77 -7.68 5.56 9.96
CA VAL A 77 -8.64 6.65 9.69
C VAL A 77 -8.28 7.37 8.39
N ALA A 78 -6.99 7.71 8.20
CA ALA A 78 -6.54 8.36 6.98
C ALA A 78 -6.75 7.48 5.73
N GLY A 79 -6.46 6.19 5.82
CA GLY A 79 -6.67 5.23 4.74
C GLY A 79 -8.14 5.12 4.33
N ILE A 80 -9.04 4.95 5.31
CA ILE A 80 -10.49 4.85 5.07
C ILE A 80 -11.05 6.14 4.46
N VAL A 81 -10.70 7.30 5.01
CA VAL A 81 -11.16 8.60 4.47
C VAL A 81 -10.68 8.80 3.05
N ALA A 82 -9.39 8.54 2.79
CA ALA A 82 -8.80 8.63 1.46
C ALA A 82 -9.48 7.68 0.46
N ALA A 83 -9.75 6.45 0.87
CA ALA A 83 -10.42 5.45 0.05
C ALA A 83 -11.89 5.82 -0.24
N PHE A 84 -12.61 6.34 0.76
CA PHE A 84 -13.99 6.81 0.59
C PHE A 84 -14.06 7.97 -0.41
N VAL A 85 -13.18 8.98 -0.26
CA VAL A 85 -13.09 10.10 -1.20
C VAL A 85 -12.71 9.60 -2.60
N GLY A 86 -11.73 8.70 -2.72
CA GLY A 86 -11.34 8.11 -4.00
C GLY A 86 -12.48 7.34 -4.67
N GLY A 87 -13.24 6.55 -3.91
CA GLY A 87 -14.42 5.84 -4.39
C GLY A 87 -15.53 6.78 -4.86
N ALA A 88 -15.80 7.86 -4.09
CA ALA A 88 -16.79 8.86 -4.47
C ALA A 88 -16.40 9.61 -5.77
N VAL A 89 -15.12 9.98 -5.91
CA VAL A 89 -14.59 10.59 -7.14
C VAL A 89 -14.69 9.63 -8.31
N TRP A 90 -14.37 8.35 -8.11
CA TRP A 90 -14.52 7.35 -9.15
C TRP A 90 -15.98 7.23 -9.60
N ALA A 91 -16.93 7.10 -8.67
CA ALA A 91 -18.35 7.02 -9.00
C ALA A 91 -18.84 8.25 -9.77
N LEU A 92 -18.43 9.45 -9.35
CA LEU A 92 -18.75 10.70 -10.06
C LEU A 92 -18.25 10.67 -11.51
N ILE A 93 -17.01 10.21 -11.73
CA ILE A 93 -16.45 10.09 -13.09
C ILE A 93 -17.29 9.14 -13.94
N VAL A 94 -17.68 7.99 -13.41
CA VAL A 94 -18.48 7.02 -14.18
C VAL A 94 -19.86 7.60 -14.52
N VAL A 95 -20.53 8.23 -13.56
CA VAL A 95 -21.86 8.83 -13.77
C VAL A 95 -21.82 9.95 -14.83
N VAL A 96 -20.77 10.78 -14.83
CA VAL A 96 -20.67 11.90 -15.79
C VAL A 96 -20.20 11.42 -17.17
N SER A 97 -19.32 10.42 -17.23
CA SER A 97 -18.74 9.95 -18.50
C SER A 97 -19.51 8.81 -19.15
N ASN A 98 -20.45 8.17 -18.43
CA ASN A 98 -21.08 6.90 -18.81
C ASN A 98 -20.06 5.80 -19.15
N TYR A 99 -18.85 5.88 -18.60
CA TYR A 99 -17.77 4.96 -18.89
C TYR A 99 -16.99 4.56 -17.64
N GLU A 100 -16.84 3.26 -17.42
CA GLU A 100 -16.09 2.74 -16.29
C GLU A 100 -14.60 2.65 -16.58
N ILE A 101 -13.82 3.49 -15.89
CA ILE A 101 -12.36 3.52 -16.03
C ILE A 101 -11.70 2.69 -14.92
N GLY A 102 -11.32 1.46 -15.23
CA GLY A 102 -10.69 0.53 -14.27
C GLY A 102 -9.41 1.07 -13.61
N VAL A 103 -8.67 1.99 -14.25
CA VAL A 103 -7.46 2.62 -13.68
C VAL A 103 -7.74 3.35 -12.36
N MET A 104 -8.98 3.79 -12.13
CA MET A 104 -9.39 4.47 -10.90
C MET A 104 -9.21 3.59 -9.67
N ALA A 105 -9.40 2.26 -9.78
CA ALA A 105 -9.14 1.34 -8.68
C ALA A 105 -7.67 1.39 -8.23
N THR A 106 -6.73 1.47 -9.19
CA THR A 106 -5.30 1.62 -8.88
C THR A 106 -5.02 2.97 -8.23
N GLY A 107 -5.67 4.05 -8.70
CA GLY A 107 -5.61 5.37 -8.08
C GLY A 107 -6.06 5.35 -6.62
N ILE A 108 -7.17 4.67 -6.31
CA ILE A 108 -7.66 4.48 -4.93
C ILE A 108 -6.62 3.73 -4.09
N GLY A 109 -6.01 2.66 -4.62
CA GLY A 109 -4.96 1.91 -3.94
C GLY A 109 -3.73 2.75 -3.61
N LEU A 110 -3.27 3.58 -4.56
CA LEU A 110 -2.17 4.52 -4.34
C LEU A 110 -2.53 5.57 -3.28
N LEU A 111 -3.71 6.15 -3.37
CA LEU A 111 -4.18 7.20 -2.47
C LEU A 111 -4.34 6.68 -1.04
N ALA A 112 -4.96 5.51 -0.87
CA ALA A 112 -5.12 4.87 0.44
C ALA A 112 -3.76 4.53 1.06
N GLY A 113 -2.87 3.87 0.29
CA GLY A 113 -1.52 3.53 0.79
C GLY A 113 -0.68 4.75 1.15
N PHE A 114 -0.73 5.81 0.33
CA PHE A 114 -0.05 7.07 0.62
C PHE A 114 -0.59 7.73 1.88
N ALA A 115 -1.91 7.87 2.00
CA ALA A 115 -2.54 8.48 3.18
C ALA A 115 -2.21 7.69 4.44
N THR A 116 -2.35 6.36 4.43
CA THR A 116 -2.02 5.52 5.58
C THR A 116 -0.60 5.77 6.09
N VAL A 117 0.41 5.77 5.21
CA VAL A 117 1.80 6.04 5.62
C VAL A 117 2.01 7.48 6.06
N ARG A 118 1.47 8.44 5.30
CA ARG A 118 1.68 9.87 5.53
C ARG A 118 1.13 10.34 6.88
N PHE A 119 0.04 9.74 7.34
CA PHE A 119 -0.60 10.09 8.61
C PHE A 119 -0.21 9.18 9.76
N ALA A 120 0.15 7.91 9.50
CA ALA A 120 0.73 7.05 10.53
C ALA A 120 2.14 7.53 10.93
N GLY A 121 2.90 8.10 9.99
CA GLY A 121 4.30 8.50 10.20
C GLY A 121 5.26 7.31 10.34
N ALA A 122 4.80 6.10 10.02
CA ALA A 122 5.54 4.86 10.15
C ALA A 122 5.26 3.94 8.95
N LYS A 123 6.03 2.84 8.86
CA LYS A 123 5.87 1.78 7.86
C LYS A 123 5.95 0.42 8.55
N GLY A 124 5.37 -0.60 7.94
CA GLY A 124 5.41 -1.97 8.43
C GLY A 124 4.18 -2.77 8.06
N LEU A 125 4.16 -4.04 8.48
CA LEU A 125 3.12 -5.00 8.08
C LEU A 125 1.70 -4.58 8.49
N PRO A 126 1.43 -4.07 9.71
CA PRO A 126 0.08 -3.63 10.07
C PRO A 126 -0.48 -2.54 9.14
N LEU A 127 0.37 -1.59 8.74
CA LEU A 127 -0.03 -0.50 7.84
C LEU A 127 -0.21 -0.98 6.39
N GLN A 128 0.49 -2.03 5.96
CA GLN A 128 0.25 -2.67 4.65
C GLN A 128 -1.14 -3.29 4.59
N VAL A 129 -1.54 -4.02 5.64
CA VAL A 129 -2.89 -4.62 5.74
C VAL A 129 -3.96 -3.53 5.76
N ILE A 130 -3.76 -2.48 6.56
CA ILE A 130 -4.67 -1.34 6.64
C ILE A 130 -4.84 -0.64 5.29
N ALA A 131 -3.72 -0.38 4.59
CA ALA A 131 -3.75 0.27 3.27
C ALA A 131 -4.53 -0.57 2.25
N VAL A 132 -4.28 -1.89 2.20
CA VAL A 132 -5.01 -2.80 1.30
C VAL A 132 -6.49 -2.87 1.65
N GLY A 133 -6.82 -3.06 2.93
CA GLY A 133 -8.22 -3.10 3.39
C GLY A 133 -8.97 -1.82 3.07
N SER A 134 -8.32 -0.67 3.28
CA SER A 134 -8.88 0.64 2.92
C SER A 134 -9.09 0.77 1.41
N ALA A 135 -8.11 0.37 0.60
CA ALA A 135 -8.21 0.42 -0.86
C ALA A 135 -9.38 -0.42 -1.39
N LEU A 136 -9.51 -1.67 -0.92
CA LEU A 136 -10.61 -2.55 -1.29
C LEU A 136 -11.96 -1.97 -0.85
N PHE A 137 -12.03 -1.41 0.35
CA PHE A 137 -13.23 -0.70 0.81
C PHE A 137 -13.61 0.47 -0.13
N GLY A 138 -12.65 1.31 -0.53
CA GLY A 138 -12.89 2.40 -1.47
C GLY A 138 -13.36 1.94 -2.85
N ILE A 139 -12.82 0.82 -3.34
CA ILE A 139 -13.26 0.21 -4.61
C ILE A 139 -14.72 -0.25 -4.52
N VAL A 140 -15.09 -0.95 -3.44
CA VAL A 140 -16.48 -1.39 -3.22
C VAL A 140 -17.41 -0.20 -3.10
N VAL A 141 -17.03 0.83 -2.34
CA VAL A 141 -17.80 2.07 -2.21
C VAL A 141 -18.00 2.75 -3.57
N GLY A 142 -16.96 2.83 -4.40
CA GLY A 142 -17.05 3.41 -5.74
C GLY A 142 -18.00 2.63 -6.66
N LYS A 143 -17.87 1.30 -6.70
CA LYS A 143 -18.76 0.45 -7.50
C LYS A 143 -20.21 0.53 -7.02
N TYR A 144 -20.44 0.48 -5.71
CA TYR A 144 -21.79 0.61 -5.15
C TYR A 144 -22.43 1.97 -5.44
N ALA A 145 -21.67 3.07 -5.24
CA ALA A 145 -22.18 4.40 -5.53
C ALA A 145 -22.52 4.56 -7.02
N THR A 146 -21.70 4.01 -7.91
CA THR A 146 -21.96 3.98 -9.36
C THR A 146 -23.25 3.23 -9.66
N PHE A 147 -23.40 2.02 -9.12
CA PHE A 147 -24.59 1.18 -9.27
C PHE A 147 -25.86 1.91 -8.80
N PHE A 148 -25.82 2.50 -7.59
CA PHE A 148 -26.95 3.26 -7.06
C PHE A 148 -27.38 4.39 -7.99
N TRP A 149 -26.43 5.18 -8.51
CA TRP A 149 -26.74 6.30 -9.39
C TRP A 149 -27.32 5.86 -10.74
N ILE A 150 -26.79 4.77 -11.32
CA ILE A 150 -27.32 4.19 -12.56
C ILE A 150 -28.75 3.68 -12.35
N VAL A 151 -28.99 2.87 -11.31
CA VAL A 151 -30.32 2.34 -11.00
C VAL A 151 -31.32 3.46 -10.74
N ARG A 152 -30.92 4.48 -9.97
CA ARG A 152 -31.75 5.65 -9.73
C ARG A 152 -32.07 6.42 -11.02
N GLY A 153 -31.12 6.50 -11.95
CA GLY A 153 -31.32 7.10 -13.27
C GLY A 153 -32.36 6.32 -14.11
N LEU A 154 -32.24 4.99 -14.14
CA LEU A 154 -33.21 4.13 -14.85
C LEU A 154 -34.61 4.25 -14.26
N VAL A 155 -34.74 4.27 -12.92
CA VAL A 155 -36.05 4.42 -12.28
C VAL A 155 -36.65 5.80 -12.53
N LEU A 156 -35.80 6.84 -12.62
CA LEU A 156 -36.24 8.18 -12.98
C LEU A 156 -36.83 8.22 -14.40
N GLU A 157 -36.22 7.50 -15.34
CA GLU A 157 -36.65 7.41 -16.74
C GLU A 157 -37.95 6.60 -16.89
N ASP A 158 -38.01 5.42 -16.28
CA ASP A 158 -39.13 4.48 -16.47
C ASP A 158 -40.36 4.76 -15.58
N TYR A 159 -40.13 5.26 -14.36
CA TYR A 159 -41.18 5.39 -13.32
C TYR A 159 -41.33 6.83 -12.80
N GLY A 160 -40.51 7.76 -13.27
CA GLY A 160 -40.59 9.19 -12.95
C GLY A 160 -39.97 9.60 -11.61
N THR A 161 -40.06 10.89 -11.32
CA THR A 161 -39.34 11.56 -10.22
C THR A 161 -39.72 11.05 -8.83
N VAL A 162 -41.00 10.74 -8.60
CA VAL A 162 -41.51 10.31 -7.29
C VAL A 162 -40.85 8.99 -6.88
N ALA A 163 -40.83 8.00 -7.77
CA ALA A 163 -40.18 6.71 -7.51
C ALA A 163 -38.66 6.86 -7.31
N ALA A 164 -37.99 7.66 -8.15
CA ALA A 164 -36.55 7.89 -8.04
C ALA A 164 -36.12 8.59 -6.74
N THR A 165 -36.98 9.40 -6.14
CA THR A 165 -36.69 10.06 -4.84
C THR A 165 -36.89 9.16 -3.64
N GLN A 166 -37.63 8.06 -3.78
CA GLN A 166 -37.84 7.08 -2.70
C GLN A 166 -36.67 6.10 -2.57
N LEU A 167 -35.85 5.96 -3.63
CA LEU A 167 -34.66 5.12 -3.61
C LEU A 167 -33.56 5.75 -2.74
N MET A 168 -33.27 5.08 -1.64
CA MET A 168 -32.23 5.49 -0.69
C MET A 168 -30.95 4.66 -0.90
N PRO A 169 -29.75 5.23 -0.74
CA PRO A 169 -28.49 4.48 -0.87
C PRO A 169 -28.28 3.37 0.17
N TRP A 170 -29.15 3.26 1.17
CA TRP A 170 -29.08 2.27 2.25
C TRP A 170 -30.30 1.34 2.24
N ASP A 171 -31.04 1.29 1.14
CA ASP A 171 -32.11 0.31 0.97
C ASP A 171 -31.49 -1.10 0.86
N THR A 172 -31.94 -1.99 1.74
CA THR A 172 -31.52 -3.39 1.80
C THR A 172 -31.70 -4.10 0.46
N GLN A 173 -32.77 -3.80 -0.29
CA GLN A 173 -33.03 -4.43 -1.58
C GLN A 173 -31.97 -4.04 -2.62
N LEU A 174 -31.57 -2.77 -2.63
CA LEU A 174 -30.51 -2.24 -3.50
C LEU A 174 -29.15 -2.85 -3.16
N ILE A 175 -28.84 -2.98 -1.86
CA ILE A 175 -27.60 -3.59 -1.41
C ILE A 175 -27.58 -5.08 -1.76
N GLN A 176 -28.68 -5.80 -1.55
CA GLN A 176 -28.80 -7.21 -1.92
C GLN A 176 -28.65 -7.39 -3.42
N ALA A 177 -29.36 -6.60 -4.24
CA ALA A 177 -29.24 -6.64 -5.69
C ALA A 177 -27.81 -6.37 -6.17
N PHE A 178 -27.11 -5.41 -5.54
CA PHE A 178 -25.70 -5.16 -5.82
C PHE A 178 -24.83 -6.37 -5.48
N VAL A 179 -25.01 -6.95 -4.29
CA VAL A 179 -24.21 -8.09 -3.82
C VAL A 179 -24.45 -9.34 -4.64
N GLU A 180 -25.69 -9.61 -5.04
CA GLU A 180 -26.05 -10.73 -5.91
C GLU A 180 -25.50 -10.54 -7.33
N GLY A 181 -25.56 -9.32 -7.86
CA GLY A 181 -25.05 -8.98 -9.17
C GLY A 181 -23.53 -8.77 -9.24
N LEU A 182 -22.80 -8.75 -8.11
CA LEU A 182 -21.36 -8.51 -8.08
C LEU A 182 -20.58 -9.45 -9.01
N GLY A 183 -21.03 -10.71 -9.13
CA GLY A 183 -20.42 -11.69 -10.03
C GLY A 183 -20.55 -11.33 -11.51
N ASP A 184 -21.65 -10.67 -11.88
CA ASP A 184 -21.92 -10.27 -13.26
C ASP A 184 -21.21 -8.95 -13.62
N PHE A 185 -21.00 -8.07 -12.64
CA PHE A 185 -20.29 -6.78 -12.81
C PHE A 185 -18.79 -6.87 -12.58
N ALA A 186 -18.28 -7.96 -12.00
CA ALA A 186 -16.86 -8.20 -11.80
C ALA A 186 -16.26 -8.81 -13.07
N SER A 187 -15.97 -7.97 -14.06
CA SER A 187 -15.32 -8.44 -15.28
C SER A 187 -13.90 -8.94 -14.98
N PRO A 188 -13.34 -9.88 -15.76
CA PRO A 188 -11.92 -10.24 -15.66
C PRO A 188 -10.97 -9.04 -15.79
N TYR A 189 -11.42 -7.97 -16.46
CA TYR A 189 -10.70 -6.70 -16.56
C TYR A 189 -10.66 -5.95 -15.23
N ASP A 190 -11.75 -5.93 -14.45
CA ASP A 190 -11.77 -5.34 -13.10
C ASP A 190 -10.76 -6.03 -12.17
N LEU A 191 -10.65 -7.36 -12.28
CA LEU A 191 -9.73 -8.13 -11.46
C LEU A 191 -8.27 -7.66 -11.65
N LEU A 192 -7.87 -7.36 -12.88
CA LEU A 192 -6.54 -6.81 -13.17
C LEU A 192 -6.29 -5.52 -12.38
N TRP A 193 -7.25 -4.60 -12.40
CA TRP A 193 -7.10 -3.30 -11.74
C TRP A 193 -7.18 -3.39 -10.22
N ILE A 194 -7.99 -4.32 -9.69
CA ILE A 194 -8.03 -4.63 -8.26
C ILE A 194 -6.68 -5.20 -7.81
N VAL A 195 -6.09 -6.13 -8.56
CA VAL A 195 -4.75 -6.65 -8.25
C VAL A 195 -3.71 -5.53 -8.26
N LEU A 196 -3.75 -4.64 -9.26
CA LEU A 196 -2.85 -3.48 -9.31
C LEU A 196 -3.06 -2.53 -8.13
N ALA A 197 -4.31 -2.30 -7.72
CA ALA A 197 -4.64 -1.49 -6.55
C ALA A 197 -4.10 -2.11 -5.25
N VAL A 198 -4.26 -3.42 -5.07
CA VAL A 198 -3.72 -4.17 -3.92
C VAL A 198 -2.20 -4.09 -3.90
N VAL A 199 -1.54 -4.30 -5.04
CA VAL A 199 -0.08 -4.21 -5.15
C VAL A 199 0.40 -2.78 -4.84
N ALA A 200 -0.28 -1.77 -5.35
CA ALA A 200 0.02 -0.36 -5.07
C ALA A 200 -0.11 -0.04 -3.57
N ALA A 201 -1.25 -0.39 -2.96
CA ALA A 201 -1.52 -0.18 -1.55
C ALA A 201 -0.57 -0.96 -0.64
N TRP A 202 -0.16 -2.17 -1.04
CA TRP A 202 0.77 -3.01 -0.26
C TRP A 202 2.21 -2.52 -0.31
N ARG A 203 2.66 -2.00 -1.45
CA ARG A 203 4.07 -1.61 -1.62
C ARG A 203 4.44 -0.32 -0.87
N ILE A 204 3.51 0.61 -0.72
CA ILE A 204 3.78 1.93 -0.11
C ILE A 204 4.18 1.83 1.37
N PRO A 205 3.46 1.05 2.23
CA PRO A 205 3.78 0.93 3.65
C PRO A 205 4.84 -0.13 3.96
N LYS A 206 5.50 -0.71 2.96
CA LYS A 206 6.52 -1.74 3.16
C LYS A 206 7.76 -1.17 3.86
N ALA A 207 8.10 -1.72 5.02
CA ALA A 207 9.31 -1.38 5.78
C ALA A 207 10.57 -1.99 5.15
N LEU A 208 11.74 -1.44 5.50
CA LEU A 208 13.04 -1.79 4.90
C LEU A 208 13.59 -3.18 5.28
N GLY A 209 12.96 -3.88 6.24
CA GLY A 209 13.17 -5.32 6.48
C GLY A 209 14.54 -5.71 7.05
N PHE A 210 15.30 -4.78 7.62
CA PHE A 210 16.57 -5.08 8.27
C PHE A 210 16.32 -5.91 9.54
N ARG A 211 16.83 -7.15 9.59
CA ARG A 211 17.00 -7.90 10.84
C ARG A 211 18.40 -7.63 11.33
N LEU A 212 18.53 -6.74 12.31
CA LEU A 212 19.77 -6.68 13.08
C LEU A 212 19.80 -7.99 13.88
N ALA A 213 20.69 -8.93 13.53
CA ALA A 213 20.96 -10.04 14.42
C ALA A 213 21.46 -9.41 15.72
N GLU A 214 20.66 -9.49 16.78
CA GLU A 214 21.08 -9.10 18.12
C GLU A 214 22.29 -9.97 18.46
N ALA A 215 23.45 -9.34 18.54
CA ALA A 215 24.60 -9.96 19.16
C ALA A 215 24.23 -10.19 20.62
N ALA A 216 24.01 -11.47 20.97
CA ALA A 216 24.16 -11.94 22.33
C ALA A 216 25.61 -11.72 22.79
#